data_AF-B0X8W4-F1
#
_entry.id   AF-B0X8W4-F1
#
_cell.length_a   1.000
_cell.length_b   1.000
_cell.length_c   1.000
_cell.angle_alpha   90.00
_cell.angle_beta   90.00
_cell.angle_gamma   90.00
#
_symmetry.space_group_name_H-M   'P 1'
#
loop_
_entity.id
_entity.type
_entity.pdbx_description
1 polymer ?
#
loop_
_entity_poly.entity_id
_entity_poly.type
_entity_poly.pdbx_seq_one_letter_code
_entity_poly.pdbx_strand_id
1 'polypeptide(L)'
;MHDRLSRSVELFNRCFASQLLFLTCSGFGFTLFSTFGVIHSFATNAPEDDRRIAMVNIGYDGLLMITIVTFVVFSSLVNDEGRATAVMIHKAIAYGSYDRRTLRELRALSQQLGSRSTVISCGLIDFNWEFFYTVWFLV
;
A
#
# COMPACT_ATOMS: atom_id res chain seq x y z
N MET A 1 13.47 -14.37 -13.02
CA MET A 1 12.32 -13.43 -12.93
C MET A 1 12.04 -13.02 -11.49
N HIS A 2 11.91 -13.95 -10.54
CA HIS A 2 11.69 -13.64 -9.11
C HIS A 2 12.76 -12.74 -8.46
N ASP A 3 14.05 -12.98 -8.72
CA ASP A 3 15.14 -12.14 -8.19
C ASP A 3 15.06 -10.67 -8.67
N ARG A 4 14.44 -10.44 -9.84
CA ARG A 4 14.14 -9.08 -10.32
C ARG A 4 12.93 -8.49 -9.61
N LEU A 5 11.87 -9.26 -9.37
CA LEU A 5 10.69 -8.79 -8.65
C LEU A 5 11.02 -8.40 -7.21
N SER A 6 11.76 -9.25 -6.48
CA SER A 6 12.17 -8.97 -5.10
C SER A 6 13.08 -7.75 -5.00
N ARG A 7 14.06 -7.59 -5.92
CA ARG A 7 14.87 -6.36 -5.98
C ARG A 7 14.04 -5.13 -6.36
N SER A 8 13.06 -5.25 -7.24
CA SER A 8 12.18 -4.14 -7.59
C SER A 8 11.31 -3.72 -6.41
N VAL A 9 10.77 -4.66 -5.64
CA VAL A 9 9.99 -4.36 -4.41
C VAL A 9 10.88 -3.72 -3.35
N GLU A 10 12.10 -4.23 -3.15
CA GLU A 10 13.06 -3.64 -2.21
C GLU A 10 13.47 -2.22 -2.61
N LEU A 11 13.75 -2.00 -3.90
CA LEU A 11 14.06 -0.67 -4.44
C LEU A 11 12.86 0.27 -4.31
N PHE A 12 11.66 -0.25 -4.59
CA PHE A 12 10.42 0.49 -4.45
C PHE A 12 10.20 0.94 -3.01
N ASN A 13 10.29 0.03 -2.04
CA ASN A 13 10.18 0.36 -0.62
C ASN A 13 11.24 1.39 -0.23
N ARG A 14 12.50 1.20 -0.61
CA ARG A 14 13.55 2.14 -0.22
C ARG A 14 13.34 3.55 -0.78
N CYS A 15 12.77 3.68 -1.98
CA CYS A 15 12.61 4.96 -2.66
C CYS A 15 11.28 5.64 -2.30
N PHE A 16 10.20 4.85 -2.19
CA PHE A 16 8.82 5.34 -2.12
C PHE A 16 8.15 5.12 -0.76
N ALA A 17 8.68 4.28 0.14
CA ALA A 17 8.09 4.04 1.46
C ALA A 17 7.78 5.33 2.23
N SER A 18 8.76 6.23 2.30
CA SER A 18 8.62 7.50 3.02
C SER A 18 7.64 8.43 2.31
N GLN A 19 7.69 8.49 0.98
CA GLN A 19 6.77 9.30 0.18
C GLN A 19 5.32 8.85 0.36
N LEU A 20 5.09 7.54 0.40
CA LEU A 20 3.76 6.97 0.65
C LEU A 20 3.27 7.26 2.06
N LEU A 21 4.14 7.12 3.06
CA LEU A 21 3.79 7.49 4.44
C LEU A 21 3.38 8.96 4.52
N PHE A 22 4.17 9.87 3.94
CA PHE A 22 3.83 11.30 3.93
C PHE A 22 2.55 11.60 3.15
N LEU A 23 2.33 10.94 2.00
CA LEU A 23 1.12 11.07 1.21
C LEU A 23 -0.12 10.64 2.00
N THR A 24 -0.02 9.54 2.75
CA THR A 24 -1.15 9.04 3.52
C THR A 24 -1.42 9.88 4.76
N CYS A 25 -0.38 10.33 5.47
CA CYS A 25 -0.53 11.26 6.58
C CYS A 25 -1.11 12.62 6.13
N SER A 26 -0.63 13.15 5.00
CA SER A 26 -1.15 14.41 4.46
C SER A 26 -2.57 14.26 3.93
N GLY A 27 -2.90 13.12 3.31
CA GLY A 27 -4.26 12.77 2.89
C GLY A 27 -5.23 12.80 4.06
N PHE A 28 -4.90 12.11 5.16
CA PHE A 28 -5.72 12.13 6.37
C PHE A 28 -5.93 13.55 6.93
N GLY A 29 -4.86 14.33 7.04
CA GLY A 29 -4.95 15.71 7.50
C GLY A 29 -5.82 16.59 6.58
N PHE A 30 -5.71 16.38 5.27
CA PHE A 30 -6.51 17.09 4.28
C PHE A 30 -7.99 16.69 4.33
N THR A 31 -8.31 15.42 4.57
CA THR A 31 -9.68 14.93 4.74
C THR A 31 -10.35 15.52 5.98
N LEU A 32 -9.62 15.65 7.09
CA LEU A 32 -10.15 16.36 8.26
C LEU A 32 -10.42 17.83 7.93
N PHE A 33 -9.45 18.51 7.31
CA PHE A 33 -9.59 19.92 6.93
C PHE A 33 -10.76 20.15 5.95
N SER A 34 -10.89 19.32 4.92
CA SER A 34 -11.96 19.43 3.91
C SER A 34 -13.33 19.19 4.54
N THR A 35 -13.47 18.16 5.37
CA THR A 35 -14.73 17.79 6.03
C THR A 35 -15.18 18.87 7.01
N PHE A 36 -14.28 19.31 7.92
CA PHE A 36 -14.60 20.40 8.84
C PHE A 36 -14.84 21.72 8.12
N GLY A 37 -14.13 21.99 7.02
CA GLY A 37 -14.34 23.18 6.18
C GLY A 37 -15.75 23.21 5.57
N VAL A 38 -16.22 22.07 5.05
CA VAL A 38 -17.60 21.93 4.56
C VAL A 38 -18.59 22.14 5.70
N ILE A 39 -18.46 21.41 6.81
CA ILE A 39 -19.36 21.51 7.97
C ILE A 39 -19.47 22.96 8.45
N HIS A 40 -18.33 23.63 8.64
CA HIS A 40 -18.27 25.02 9.09
C HIS A 40 -18.94 25.98 8.11
N SER A 41 -18.73 25.79 6.79
CA SER A 41 -19.33 26.64 5.75
C SER A 41 -20.86 26.57 5.76
N PHE A 42 -21.43 25.38 5.99
CA PHE A 42 -22.87 25.17 6.06
C PHE A 42 -23.45 25.60 7.41
N ALA A 43 -22.75 25.36 8.52
CA ALA A 43 -23.23 25.73 9.86
C ALA A 43 -23.29 27.26 10.07
N THR A 44 -22.35 28.01 9.47
CA THR A 44 -22.24 29.47 9.67
C THR A 44 -23.00 30.25 8.59
N ASN A 45 -23.65 29.59 7.64
CA ASN A 45 -24.20 30.21 6.42
C ASN A 45 -23.15 31.12 5.75
N ALA A 46 -21.95 30.55 5.54
CA ALA A 46 -20.84 31.29 4.96
C ALA A 46 -21.20 31.87 3.57
N PRO A 47 -20.54 32.95 3.14
CA PRO A 47 -20.70 33.50 1.80
C PRO A 47 -20.58 32.42 0.71
N GLU A 48 -21.28 32.61 -0.41
CA GLU A 48 -21.31 31.59 -1.48
C GLU A 48 -19.91 31.24 -2.01
N ASP A 49 -19.00 32.21 -2.05
CA ASP A 49 -17.61 31.99 -2.45
C ASP A 49 -16.86 31.04 -1.50
N ASP A 50 -17.01 31.23 -0.18
CA ASP A 50 -16.39 30.37 0.83
C ASP A 50 -16.96 28.95 0.78
N ARG A 51 -18.29 28.84 0.60
CA ARG A 51 -18.95 27.54 0.44
C ARG A 51 -18.49 26.83 -0.84
N ARG A 52 -18.28 27.58 -1.93
CA ARG A 52 -17.76 27.04 -3.19
C ARG A 52 -16.32 26.52 -3.02
N ILE A 53 -15.47 27.24 -2.29
CA ILE A 53 -14.11 26.79 -1.97
C ILE A 53 -14.13 25.50 -1.15
N ALA A 54 -14.98 25.43 -0.12
CA ALA A 54 -15.11 24.22 0.69
C ALA A 54 -15.58 23.01 -0.14
N MET A 55 -16.55 23.21 -1.04
CA MET A 55 -17.04 22.17 -1.96
C MET A 55 -15.98 21.75 -3.00
N VAL A 56 -15.08 22.65 -3.41
CA VAL A 56 -13.96 22.32 -4.28
C VAL A 56 -12.91 21.50 -3.52
N ASN A 57 -12.61 21.88 -2.27
CA ASN A 57 -11.65 21.16 -1.43
C ASN A 57 -12.08 19.71 -1.16
N ILE A 58 -13.37 19.45 -0.88
CA ILE A 58 -13.87 18.07 -0.73
C ILE A 58 -13.79 17.27 -2.04
N GLY A 59 -13.93 17.93 -3.19
CA GLY A 59 -13.71 17.32 -4.51
C GLY A 59 -12.26 16.89 -4.72
N TYR A 60 -11.30 17.76 -4.39
CA TYR A 60 -9.86 17.43 -4.44
C TYR A 60 -9.48 16.34 -3.44
N ASP A 61 -10.07 16.35 -2.26
CA ASP A 61 -9.88 15.34 -1.23
C ASP A 61 -10.33 13.95 -1.73
N GLY A 62 -11.48 13.88 -2.40
CA GLY A 62 -11.94 12.67 -3.06
C GLY A 62 -10.95 12.11 -4.09
N LEU A 63 -10.34 12.96 -4.92
CA LEU A 63 -9.31 12.55 -5.89
C LEU A 63 -8.04 12.03 -5.21
N LEU A 64 -7.61 12.69 -4.13
CA LEU A 64 -6.47 12.26 -3.33
C LEU A 64 -6.72 10.89 -2.69
N MET A 65 -7.92 10.69 -2.13
CA MET A 65 -8.32 9.43 -1.52
C MET A 65 -8.41 8.28 -2.54
N ILE A 66 -8.95 8.51 -3.74
CA ILE A 66 -8.95 7.51 -4.82
C ILE A 66 -7.51 7.09 -5.18
N THR A 67 -6.58 8.05 -5.20
CA THR A 67 -5.16 7.76 -5.48
C THR A 67 -4.54 6.88 -4.40
N ILE A 68 -4.78 7.21 -3.12
CA ILE A 68 -4.32 6.42 -1.97
C ILE A 68 -4.93 5.01 -1.99
N VAL A 69 -6.24 4.88 -2.24
CA VAL A 69 -6.93 3.59 -2.36
C VAL A 69 -6.35 2.72 -3.45
N THR A 70 -6.20 3.28 -4.64
CA THR A 70 -5.62 2.58 -5.78
C THR A 70 -4.24 2.03 -5.44
N PHE A 71 -3.41 2.87 -4.80
CA PHE A 71 -2.07 2.48 -4.39
C PHE A 71 -2.05 1.33 -3.37
N VAL A 72 -2.89 1.39 -2.34
CA VAL A 72 -2.99 0.33 -1.32
C VAL A 72 -3.52 -0.97 -1.93
N VAL A 73 -4.47 -0.91 -2.87
CA VAL A 73 -4.96 -2.11 -3.59
C VAL A 73 -3.84 -2.77 -4.38
N PHE A 74 -3.08 -2.01 -5.17
CA PHE A 74 -1.94 -2.57 -5.90
C PHE A 74 -0.87 -3.14 -4.97
N SER A 75 -0.60 -2.47 -3.86
CA SER A 75 0.35 -2.96 -2.85
C SER A 75 -0.11 -4.28 -2.23
N SER A 76 -1.39 -4.40 -1.91
CA SER A 76 -2.00 -5.63 -1.38
C SER A 76 -1.90 -6.78 -2.38
N LEU A 77 -2.21 -6.54 -3.66
CA LEU A 77 -2.10 -7.55 -4.72
C LEU A 77 -0.65 -8.06 -4.87
N VAL A 78 0.34 -7.17 -4.84
CA VAL A 78 1.75 -7.55 -4.91
C VAL A 78 2.16 -8.38 -3.68
N ASN A 79 1.69 -7.99 -2.49
CA ASN A 79 1.97 -8.69 -1.24
C ASN A 79 1.37 -10.11 -1.24
N ASP A 80 0.13 -10.25 -1.69
CA ASP A 80 -0.57 -11.54 -1.78
C ASP A 80 0.08 -12.46 -2.82
N GLU A 81 0.41 -11.94 -4.00
CA GLU A 81 1.08 -12.71 -5.06
C GLU A 81 2.49 -13.14 -4.64
N GLY A 82 3.21 -12.28 -3.91
CA GLY A 82 4.51 -12.61 -3.31
C GLY A 82 4.40 -13.75 -2.30
N ARG A 83 3.39 -13.72 -1.43
CA ARG A 83 3.12 -14.79 -0.45
C ARG A 83 2.72 -16.10 -1.13
N ALA A 84 1.84 -16.05 -2.14
CA ALA A 84 1.42 -17.22 -2.90
C ALA A 84 2.60 -17.88 -3.60
N THR A 85 3.48 -17.08 -4.22
CA THR A 85 4.71 -17.54 -4.86
C THR A 85 5.63 -18.25 -3.86
N ALA A 86 5.83 -17.67 -2.67
CA ALA A 86 6.61 -18.28 -1.59
C ALA A 86 6.10 -19.68 -1.22
N VAL A 87 4.78 -19.81 -1.04
CA VAL A 87 4.13 -21.08 -0.69
C VAL A 87 4.29 -22.11 -1.82
N MET A 88 4.12 -21.70 -3.08
CA MET A 88 4.29 -22.60 -4.24
C MET A 88 5.71 -23.17 -4.31
N ILE A 89 6.73 -22.33 -4.09
CA ILE A 89 8.14 -22.77 -4.09
C ILE A 89 8.41 -23.73 -2.95
N HIS A 90 7.87 -23.46 -1.76
CA HIS A 90 8.06 -24.34 -0.62
C HIS A 90 7.40 -25.71 -0.84
N LYS A 91 6.20 -25.73 -1.42
CA LYS A 91 5.51 -26.97 -1.85
C LYS A 91 6.29 -27.71 -2.93
N ALA A 92 6.84 -27.01 -3.92
CA ALA A 92 7.66 -27.62 -4.96
C ALA A 92 8.89 -28.32 -4.38
N ILE A 93 9.58 -27.69 -3.41
CA ILE A 93 10.74 -28.31 -2.73
C ILE A 93 10.32 -29.54 -1.92
N ALA A 94 9.18 -29.49 -1.24
CA ALA A 94 8.73 -30.54 -0.33
C ALA A 94 8.19 -31.78 -1.04
N TYR A 95 7.47 -31.60 -2.15
CA TYR A 95 6.75 -32.68 -2.83
C TYR A 95 7.29 -33.04 -4.23
N GLY A 96 8.18 -32.22 -4.79
CA GLY A 96 8.68 -32.42 -6.14
C GLY A 96 9.88 -33.37 -6.22
N SER A 97 9.80 -34.34 -7.13
CA SER A 97 10.94 -35.17 -7.51
C SER A 97 11.72 -34.49 -8.63
N TYR A 98 12.73 -33.70 -8.26
CA TYR A 98 13.58 -32.96 -9.19
C TYR A 98 15.03 -33.42 -9.17
N ASP A 99 15.76 -33.14 -10.25
CA ASP A 99 17.21 -33.31 -10.27
C ASP A 99 17.88 -32.43 -9.19
N ARG A 100 19.05 -32.89 -8.73
CA ARG A 100 19.82 -32.29 -7.64
C ARG A 100 20.20 -30.84 -7.94
N ARG A 101 20.38 -30.47 -9.21
CA ARG A 101 20.64 -29.09 -9.65
C ARG A 101 19.40 -28.20 -9.44
N THR A 102 18.25 -28.62 -9.95
CA THR A 102 16.98 -27.90 -9.82
C THR A 102 16.56 -27.73 -8.36
N LEU A 103 16.76 -28.77 -7.54
CA LEU A 103 16.48 -28.71 -6.11
C LEU A 103 17.37 -27.69 -5.36
N ARG A 104 18.65 -27.58 -5.75
CA ARG A 104 19.55 -26.55 -5.20
C ARG A 104 19.09 -25.14 -5.56
N GLU A 105 18.70 -24.91 -6.81
CA GLU A 105 18.21 -23.61 -7.27
C GLU A 105 16.91 -23.21 -6.57
N LEU A 106 15.97 -24.15 -6.41
CA LEU A 106 14.72 -23.94 -5.65
C LEU A 106 15.00 -23.60 -4.17
N ARG A 107 15.93 -24.30 -3.51
CA ARG A 107 16.31 -24.01 -2.12
C ARG A 107 16.96 -22.64 -1.96
N ALA A 108 17.87 -22.27 -2.86
CA ALA A 108 18.49 -20.95 -2.87
C ALA A 108 17.41 -19.85 -3.03
N LEU A 109 16.45 -20.09 -3.93
CA LEU A 109 15.33 -19.18 -4.16
C LEU A 109 14.40 -19.09 -2.93
N SER A 110 14.10 -20.21 -2.26
CA SER A 110 13.35 -20.23 -1.00
C SER A 110 14.06 -19.47 0.12
N GLN A 111 15.39 -19.56 0.22
CA GLN A 111 16.16 -18.77 1.20
C GLN A 111 16.15 -17.27 0.87
N GLN A 112 16.19 -16.91 -0.41
CA GLN A 112 16.04 -15.51 -0.83
C GLN A 112 14.67 -14.96 -0.45
N LEU A 113 13.60 -15.74 -0.60
CA LEU A 113 12.25 -15.36 -0.15
C LEU A 113 12.13 -15.23 1.36
N GLY A 114 12.76 -16.13 2.13
CA GLY A 114 12.74 -16.05 3.59
C GLY A 114 13.53 -14.86 4.15
N SER A 115 14.55 -14.39 3.42
CA SER A 115 15.39 -13.26 3.85
C SER A 115 14.94 -11.91 3.30
N ARG A 116 14.25 -11.88 2.15
CA ARG A 116 13.73 -10.67 1.50
C ARG A 116 12.23 -10.77 1.34
N SER A 117 11.51 -10.40 2.40
CA SER A 117 10.05 -10.30 2.36
C SER A 117 9.64 -9.33 1.24
N THR A 118 8.95 -9.84 0.23
CA THR A 118 8.40 -9.05 -0.88
C THR A 118 7.12 -8.33 -0.44
N VAL A 119 7.18 -7.64 0.69
CA VAL A 119 6.05 -6.90 1.23
C VAL A 119 6.32 -5.42 0.98
N ILE A 120 5.42 -4.77 0.26
CA ILE A 120 5.40 -3.32 0.11
C ILE A 120 4.99 -2.74 1.46
N SER A 121 5.96 -2.13 2.13
CA SER A 121 5.84 -1.64 3.49
C SER A 121 6.65 -0.36 3.63
N CYS A 122 6.18 0.56 4.46
CA CYS A 122 6.98 1.71 4.86
C CYS A 122 7.89 1.46 6.07
N GLY A 123 7.99 0.20 6.53
CA GLY A 123 8.75 -0.20 7.72
C GLY A 123 8.05 0.10 9.05
N LEU A 124 7.05 1.00 9.04
CA LEU A 124 6.14 1.27 10.15
C LEU A 124 4.80 0.55 9.98
N ILE A 125 4.31 0.46 8.75
CA ILE A 125 2.99 -0.08 8.40
C ILE A 125 3.09 -0.81 7.07
N ASP A 126 2.51 -2.01 7.01
CA ASP A 126 2.31 -2.75 5.77
C ASP A 126 1.10 -2.18 5.04
N PHE A 127 1.27 -1.80 3.77
CA PHE A 127 0.20 -1.26 2.93
C PHE A 127 -0.72 -2.38 2.42
N ASN A 128 -1.35 -3.07 3.36
CA ASN A 128 -2.39 -4.07 3.10
C ASN A 128 -3.76 -3.42 3.17
N TRP A 129 -4.77 -4.08 2.61
CA TRP A 129 -6.17 -3.63 2.67
C TRP A 129 -6.65 -3.34 4.11
N GLU A 130 -6.10 -4.05 5.11
CA GLU A 130 -6.34 -3.85 6.55
C GLU A 130 -5.97 -2.45 7.04
N PHE A 131 -5.08 -1.76 6.32
CA PHE A 131 -4.72 -0.37 6.56
C PHE A 131 -5.94 0.57 6.51
N PHE A 132 -6.92 0.27 5.66
CA PHE A 132 -8.14 1.08 5.61
C PHE A 132 -8.95 0.96 6.90
N TYR A 133 -8.97 -0.21 7.54
CA TYR A 133 -9.68 -0.33 8.81
C TYR A 133 -9.04 0.45 9.93
N THR A 134 -7.71 0.54 9.98
CA THR A 134 -7.04 1.35 11.01
C THR A 134 -7.22 2.85 10.77
N VAL A 135 -7.23 3.30 9.52
CA VAL A 135 -7.34 4.74 9.22
C VAL A 135 -8.79 5.25 9.23
N TRP A 136 -9.75 4.47 8.72
CA TRP A 136 -11.15 4.91 8.62
C TRP A 136 -11.96 4.73 9.90
N PHE A 137 -11.58 3.81 10.81
CA PHE A 137 -12.29 3.69 12.09
C PHE A 137 -11.94 4.83 13.07
N LEU A 138 -10.92 5.63 12.74
CA LEU A 138 -10.44 6.76 13.53
C LEU A 138 -11.04 8.11 13.09
N VAL A 139 -11.84 8.14 12.01
CA VAL A 139 -12.61 9.31 11.53
C VAL A 139 -14.09 9.06 11.82
#